data_AF-A0A2T7MEJ8-F1
#
_entry.id   AF-A0A2T7MEJ8-F1
#
_cell.length_a   1.000
_cell.length_b   1.000
_cell.length_c   1.000
_cell.angle_alpha   90.00
_cell.angle_beta   90.00
_cell.angle_gamma   90.00
#
_symmetry.space_group_name_H-M   'P 1'
#
loop_
_entity.id
_entity.type
_entity.pdbx_description
1 polymer ?
#
loop_
_entity_poly.entity_id
_entity_poly.type
_entity_poly.pdbx_seq_one_letter_code
_entity_poly.pdbx_strand_id
1 'polypeptide(L)' 'MSDGVQYLAEVTDPLGEITFWHTEGPSLAIEYTVPGPHRVRVMTLDESGRCSAWSEPCTVMGEENPPPRLTAGEDQGAQP' A
#
# COMPACT_ATOMS: atom_id res chain seq x y z
N MET A 1 -0.30 27.67 11.03
CA MET A 1 -1.68 27.16 11.04
C MET A 1 -1.62 25.98 10.11
N SER A 2 -1.58 24.76 10.64
CA SER A 2 -1.66 23.58 9.78
C SER A 2 -3.10 23.55 9.28
N ASP A 3 -3.32 23.68 7.97
CA ASP A 3 -4.65 23.42 7.41
C ASP A 3 -4.99 21.97 7.77
N GLY A 4 -5.92 21.76 8.71
CA GLY A 4 -6.27 20.44 9.26
C GLY A 4 -7.07 19.59 8.29
N VAL A 5 -6.52 19.37 7.10
CA VAL A 5 -7.08 18.48 6.08
C VAL A 5 -6.68 17.06 6.44
N GLN A 6 -7.68 16.25 6.71
CA GLN A 6 -7.54 14.82 6.88
C GLN A 6 -7.72 14.13 5.54
N TYR A 7 -7.03 13.02 5.33
CA TYR A 7 -7.19 12.16 4.16
C TYR A 7 -7.75 10.82 4.61
N LEU A 8 -8.77 10.34 3.89
CA LEU A 8 -9.30 8.99 4.03
C LEU A 8 -8.99 8.24 2.74
N ALA A 9 -8.35 7.08 2.87
CA ALA A 9 -8.11 6.16 1.77
C ALA A 9 -8.97 4.91 1.94
N GLU A 10 -9.60 4.49 0.85
CA GLU A 10 -10.22 3.18 0.73
C GLU A 10 -9.32 2.30 -0.14
N VAL A 11 -9.00 1.12 0.36
CA VAL A 11 -8.16 0.14 -0.31
C VAL A 11 -8.95 -1.15 -0.46
N THR A 12 -9.19 -1.57 -1.70
CA THR A 12 -9.71 -2.89 -2.03
C THR A 12 -8.56 -3.79 -2.44
N ASP A 13 -8.38 -4.91 -1.75
CA ASP A 13 -7.34 -5.88 -2.06
C ASP A 13 -7.73 -6.82 -3.24
N PRO A 14 -6.82 -7.69 -3.70
CA PRO A 14 -7.10 -8.63 -4.79
C PRO A 14 -8.21 -9.65 -4.48
N LEU A 15 -8.49 -9.89 -3.20
CA LEU A 15 -9.55 -10.80 -2.73
C LEU A 15 -10.90 -10.10 -2.62
N GLY A 16 -10.93 -8.77 -2.75
CA GLY A 16 -12.13 -7.95 -2.64
C GLY A 16 -12.37 -7.42 -1.22
N GLU A 17 -11.44 -7.61 -0.29
CA GLU A 17 -11.53 -7.07 1.06
C GLU A 17 -11.28 -5.56 1.03
N ILE A 18 -12.11 -4.81 1.76
CA ILE A 18 -12.05 -3.35 1.80
C ILE A 18 -11.53 -2.90 3.16
N THR A 19 -10.49 -2.08 3.15
CA THR A 19 -9.94 -1.44 4.36
C THR A 19 -9.93 0.08 4.21
N PHE A 20 -10.08 0.77 5.34
CA PHE A 20 -10.05 2.23 5.40
C PHE A 20 -8.88 2.69 6.26
N TRP A 21 -8.16 3.69 5.75
CA TRP A 21 -7.00 4.28 6.39
C TRP A 21 -7.16 5.79 6.46
N HIS A 22 -6.76 6.39 7.58
CA HIS A 22 -6.85 7.84 7.75
C HIS A 22 -5.50 8.45 8.15
N THR A 23 -5.26 9.69 7.75
CA THR A 23 -4.09 10.48 8.15
C THR A 23 -4.47 11.96 8.26
N GLU A 24 -3.85 12.68 9.18
CA GLU A 24 -3.98 14.14 9.32
C GLU A 24 -2.91 14.90 8.51
N GLY A 25 -2.01 14.17 7.83
CA GLY A 25 -0.94 14.71 7.02
C GLY A 25 -1.12 14.43 5.52
N PRO A 26 -0.32 15.07 4.65
CA PRO A 26 -0.45 14.93 3.20
C PRO A 26 0.02 13.56 2.67
N SER A 27 0.57 12.71 3.53
CA SER A 27 1.06 11.38 3.19
C SER A 27 0.42 10.30 4.05
N LEU A 28 0.13 9.17 3.40
CA LEU A 28 -0.37 7.95 4.01
C LEU A 28 0.49 6.79 3.50
N ALA A 29 0.96 5.95 4.40
CA ALA A 29 1.62 4.70 4.07
C ALA A 29 0.63 3.54 4.31
N ILE A 30 0.50 2.67 3.33
CA ILE A 30 -0.34 1.47 3.40
C ILE A 30 0.58 0.27 3.16
N GLU A 31 0.54 -0.70 4.06
CA GLU A 31 1.23 -1.98 3.90
C GLU A 31 0.27 -3.00 3.28
N TYR A 32 0.71 -3.65 2.21
CA TYR A 32 -0.08 -4.68 1.51
C TYR A 32 0.32 -6.07 2.02
N THR A 33 -0.65 -6.86 2.46
CA THR A 33 -0.43 -8.21 3.00
C THR A 33 -0.68 -9.32 1.98
N VAL A 34 -1.35 -8.99 0.88
CA VAL A 34 -1.71 -9.94 -0.19
C VAL A 34 -1.03 -9.48 -1.48
N PRO A 35 -0.35 -10.35 -2.23
CA PRO A 35 0.20 -9.97 -3.53
C PRO A 35 -0.91 -9.78 -4.57
N GLY A 36 -0.71 -8.85 -5.50
CA GLY A 36 -1.62 -8.58 -6.61
C GLY A 36 -2.16 -7.15 -6.67
N PRO A 37 -3.18 -6.91 -7.52
CA PRO A 37 -3.73 -5.57 -7.77
C PRO A 37 -4.59 -5.08 -6.61
N HIS A 38 -4.20 -3.98 -5.98
CA HIS A 38 -5.01 -3.22 -5.04
C HIS A 38 -5.63 -2.02 -5.74
N ARG A 39 -6.88 -1.72 -5.44
CA ARG A 39 -7.57 -0.50 -5.91
C ARG A 39 -7.62 0.48 -4.76
N VAL A 40 -7.07 1.68 -4.98
CA VAL A 40 -6.98 2.73 -3.98
C VAL A 40 -7.72 3.97 -4.47
N ARG A 41 -8.60 4.53 -3.63
CA ARG A 41 -9.18 5.86 -3.85
C ARG A 41 -9.08 6.68 -2.58
N VAL A 42 -8.97 7.99 -2.73
CA VAL A 42 -8.77 8.91 -1.59
C VAL A 42 -9.80 10.04 -1.62
N MET A 43 -10.13 10.55 -0.44
CA MET A 43 -10.92 11.77 -0.27
C MET A 43 -10.33 12.61 0.85
N THR A 44 -10.62 13.91 0.86
CA THR A 44 -10.23 14.81 1.94
C THR A 44 -11.42 15.14 2.84
N LEU A 45 -11.11 15.41 4.11
CA LEU A 45 -12.04 15.96 5.09
C LEU A 45 -11.41 17.21 5.71
N ASP A 46 -12.15 18.31 5.78
CA ASP A 46 -11.70 19.50 6.52
C ASP A 46 -12.03 19.40 8.03
N GLU A 47 -11.50 20.33 8.83
CA GLU A 47 -11.76 20.40 10.29
C GLU A 47 -13.25 20.61 10.64
N SER A 48 -14.06 21.07 9.69
CA SER A 48 -15.51 21.21 9.85
C SER A 48 -16.27 19.91 9.52
N GLY A 49 -15.57 18.84 9.13
CA GLY A 49 -16.15 17.56 8.71
C GLY A 49 -16.70 17.56 7.29
N ARG A 50 -16.38 18.56 6.46
CA ARG A 50 -16.80 18.59 5.05
C ARG A 50 -15.87 17.73 4.21
N CYS A 51 -16.46 16.88 3.37
CA CYS A 51 -15.74 15.96 2.51
C CYS A 51 -15.62 16.45 1.06
N SER A 52 -14.51 16.09 0.40
CA SER A 52 -14.44 16.11 -1.06
C SER A 52 -15.21 14.94 -1.68
N ALA A 53 -15.38 14.96 -3.00
CA ALA A 53 -15.64 13.74 -3.74
C ALA A 53 -14.44 12.77 -3.61
N TRP A 54 -14.70 11.47 -3.72
CA TRP A 54 -13.63 10.49 -3.89
C TRP A 54 -12.86 10.74 -5.19
N SER A 55 -11.55 10.49 -5.16
CA SER A 55 -10.73 10.43 -6.35
C SER A 55 -11.17 9.28 -7.26
N GLU A 56 -10.77 9.36 -8.53
CA GLU A 56 -10.74 8.17 -9.38
C GLU A 56 -9.85 7.09 -8.75
N PRO A 57 -10.19 5.81 -8.90
CA PRO A 57 -9.40 4.73 -8.33
C PRO A 57 -8.08 4.57 -9.08
N CYS A 58 -6.99 4.42 -8.34
CA CYS A 58 -5.66 4.04 -8.82
C CYS A 58 -5.41 2.56 -8.53
N THR A 59 -4.69 1.86 -9.41
CA THR A 59 -4.28 0.46 -9.19
C THR A 59 -2.82 0.39 -8.78
N VAL A 60 -2.54 -0.26 -7.66
CA VAL A 60 -1.18 -0.51 -7.15
C VAL A 60 -0.93 -2.01 -7.18
N MET A 61 0.19 -2.43 -7.78
CA MET A 61 0.60 -3.83 -7.79
C MET A 61 1.45 -4.12 -6.55
N GLY A 62 0.93 -4.94 -5.64
CA GLY A 62 1.73 -5.54 -4.58
C GLY A 62 2.52 -6.71 -5.16
N GLU A 63 3.84 -6.59 -5.22
CA GLU A 63 4.70 -7.70 -5.66
C GLU A 63 4.91 -8.70 -4.52
N GLU A 64 4.97 -9.99 -4.87
CA GLU A 64 5.56 -10.97 -3.95
C GLU A 64 7.04 -10.62 -3.79
N ASN A 65 7.54 -10.60 -2.56
CA ASN A 65 8.97 -10.58 -2.30
C ASN A 65 9.45 -12.04 -2.22
N PRO A 66 9.90 -12.67 -3.33
CA PRO A 66 10.39 -14.04 -3.27
C PRO A 66 11.61 -14.10 -2.34
N PRO A 67 11.77 -15.15 -1.52
CA PRO A 67 12.98 -15.31 -0.73
C PRO A 67 14.21 -15.31 -1.64
N PRO A 68 15.35 -14.75 -1.20
CA PRO A 68 16.56 -14.76 -1.99
C PRO A 68 16.93 -16.20 -2.35
N ARG A 69 17.16 -16.47 -3.64
CA ARG A 69 17.59 -17.78 -4.11
C ARG A 69 19.03 -18.00 -3.68
N LEU A 70 19.25 -18.80 -2.63
CA LEU A 70 20.57 -19.30 -2.29
C LEU A 70 21.01 -20.29 -3.38
N THR A 71 21.80 -19.84 -4.35
CA THR A 71 22.61 -20.76 -5.14
C THR A 71 23.73 -21.24 -4.23
N ALA A 72 23.63 -22.48 -3.73
CA ALA A 72 24.79 -23.17 -3.20
C ALA A 72 25.81 -23.22 -4.34
N GLY A 73 26.87 -22.41 -4.23
CA GLY A 73 28.02 -22.56 -5.12
C GLY A 73 28.51 -23.99 -4.98
N GLU A 74 28.80 -24.63 -6.11
CA GLU A 74 29.43 -25.94 -6.13
C GLU A 74 30.64 -25.89 -5.18
N ASP A 75 30.62 -26.73 -4.15
CA ASP A 75 31.79 -26.98 -3.29
C ASP A 75 32.88 -27.52 -4.22
N GLN A 76 33.76 -26.63 -4.69
CA GLN A 76 34.87 -27.00 -5.56
C GLN A 76 35.83 -27.84 -4.73
N GLY A 77 35.61 -29.15 -4.77
CA GLY A 77 36.56 -30.24 -4.60
C GLY A 77 37.65 -30.03 -3.56
N ALA A 78 37.58 -30.82 -2.49
CA ALA A 78 38.74 -31.23 -1.73
C ALA A 78 39.89 -31.57 -2.71
N GLN A 79 40.90 -30.70 -2.78
CA GLN A 79 42.15 -31.02 -3.47
C GLN A 79 42.94 -32.01 -2.59
N PRO A 80 43.51 -33.07 -3.20
CA PRO A 80 44.20 -34.16 -2.50
C PRO A 80 45.50 -33.74 -1.81
#